data_AF-A0A8C5ZK37-F1
#
_entry.id   AF-A0A8C5ZK37-F1
#
_cell.length_a   1.000
_cell.length_b   1.000
_cell.length_c   1.000
_cell.angle_alpha   90.00
_cell.angle_beta   90.00
_cell.angle_gamma   90.00
#
_symmetry.space_group_name_H-M   'P 1'
#
loop_
_entity.id
_entity.type
_entity.pdbx_description
1 polymer ?
#
loop_
_entity_poly.entity_id
_entity_poly.type
_entity_poly.pdbx_seq_one_letter_code
_entity_poly.pdbx_strand_id
1 'polypeptide(L)'
;MDTARIAVVGAGVIGLSTAVCISKLVPGCSITIISDKFTPDTTSDVAAGMLIPHIYPDTPIHTLKRWFKDTFDHLYAIACSAEAADAGVHLVSGWQIFQSIPAEEVPFWADVVLGFRKMTEAELKKFPQHVFGQAFTTLKCETSAYLSWLEKSPVKTQAPAQVLNNSTAGKGKSE
;
A
#
# COMPACT_ATOMS: atom_id res chain seq x y z
N MET A 1 32.74 2.19 -12.61
CA MET A 1 31.79 1.16 -12.13
C MET A 1 30.54 1.31 -12.96
N ASP A 2 30.11 0.26 -13.64
CA ASP A 2 28.92 0.31 -14.48
C ASP A 2 27.68 0.45 -13.61
N THR A 3 26.92 1.52 -13.83
CA THR A 3 25.66 1.79 -13.15
C THR A 3 24.61 0.77 -13.58
N ALA A 4 24.11 -0.04 -12.64
CA ALA A 4 23.01 -0.95 -12.89
C ALA A 4 21.76 -0.15 -13.30
N ARG A 5 21.20 -0.40 -14.49
CA ARG A 5 19.99 0.26 -14.99
C ARG A 5 18.79 -0.63 -14.72
N ILE A 6 17.81 -0.14 -13.97
CA ILE A 6 16.65 -0.91 -13.50
C ILE A 6 15.38 -0.21 -13.98
N ALA A 7 14.50 -0.97 -14.63
CA ALA A 7 13.17 -0.50 -14.99
C ALA A 7 12.14 -1.09 -14.03
N VAL A 8 11.28 -0.25 -13.47
CA VAL A 8 10.12 -0.64 -12.67
C VAL A 8 8.87 -0.32 -13.46
N VAL A 9 8.01 -1.33 -13.69
CA VAL A 9 6.78 -1.16 -14.45
C VAL A 9 5.61 -0.95 -13.48
N GLY A 10 4.96 0.22 -13.61
CA GLY A 10 3.83 0.66 -12.79
C GLY A 10 4.19 1.75 -11.79
N ALA A 11 3.35 2.79 -11.73
CA ALA A 11 3.50 3.94 -10.82
C ALA A 11 2.45 3.98 -9.69
N GLY A 12 1.82 2.84 -9.38
CA GLY A 12 1.00 2.69 -8.18
C GLY A 12 1.85 2.46 -6.92
N VAL A 13 1.19 2.25 -5.77
CA VAL A 13 1.87 2.17 -4.46
C VAL A 13 2.95 1.10 -4.41
N ILE A 14 2.72 -0.05 -5.03
CA ILE A 14 3.69 -1.16 -5.09
C ILE A 14 4.89 -0.79 -5.97
N GLY A 15 4.66 -0.18 -7.14
CA GLY A 15 5.74 0.18 -8.06
C GLY A 15 6.66 1.25 -7.48
N LEU A 16 6.09 2.34 -6.95
CA LEU A 16 6.86 3.43 -6.35
C LEU A 16 7.60 3.00 -5.09
N SER A 17 6.95 2.28 -4.17
CA SER A 17 7.62 1.77 -2.96
C SER A 17 8.74 0.79 -3.30
N THR A 18 8.55 -0.08 -4.30
CA THR A 18 9.60 -0.98 -4.79
C THR A 18 10.79 -0.20 -5.35
N ALA A 19 10.55 0.85 -6.15
CA ALA A 19 11.61 1.71 -6.67
C ALA A 19 12.42 2.38 -5.56
N VAL A 20 11.75 2.88 -4.51
CA VAL A 20 12.41 3.45 -3.32
C VAL A 20 13.22 2.40 -2.54
N CYS A 21 12.71 1.18 -2.40
CA CYS A 21 13.44 0.09 -1.75
C CYS A 21 14.70 -0.28 -2.55
N ILE A 22 14.58 -0.43 -3.87
CA ILE A 22 15.72 -0.72 -4.75
C ILE A 22 16.77 0.39 -4.68
N SER A 23 16.36 1.67 -4.69
CA SER A 23 17.31 2.79 -4.65
C SER A 23 18.14 2.82 -3.36
N LYS A 24 17.57 2.33 -2.25
CA LYS A 24 18.25 2.21 -0.95
C LYS A 24 19.15 0.97 -0.87
N LEU A 25 18.76 -0.13 -1.51
CA LEU A 25 19.42 -1.42 -1.40
C LEU A 25 20.49 -1.68 -2.46
N VAL A 26 20.44 -1.00 -3.61
CA VAL A 26 21.35 -1.23 -4.74
C VAL A 26 22.21 0.02 -4.99
N PRO A 27 23.45 0.07 -4.46
CA PRO A 27 24.33 1.22 -4.65
C PRO A 27 24.64 1.50 -6.12
N GLY A 28 24.61 2.77 -6.51
CA GLY A 28 24.99 3.20 -7.86
C GLY A 28 24.05 2.74 -8.98
N CYS A 29 22.81 2.35 -8.66
CA CYS A 29 21.80 2.06 -9.67
C CYS A 29 21.14 3.32 -10.25
N SER A 30 20.61 3.19 -11.46
CA SER A 30 19.74 4.15 -12.12
C SER A 30 18.39 3.49 -12.35
N ILE A 31 17.36 4.01 -11.70
CA ILE A 31 15.99 3.48 -11.77
C ILE A 31 15.17 4.33 -12.72
N THR A 32 14.33 3.67 -13.53
CA THR A 32 13.32 4.31 -14.38
C THR A 32 11.97 3.67 -14.10
N ILE A 33 10.98 4.48 -13.76
CA ILE A 33 9.60 4.04 -13.61
C ILE A 33 8.90 4.20 -14.96
N ILE A 34 8.26 3.14 -15.44
CA ILE A 34 7.53 3.11 -16.71
C ILE A 34 6.07 2.77 -16.39
N SER A 35 5.14 3.66 -16.72
CA SER A 35 3.72 3.44 -16.44
C SER A 35 2.87 4.16 -17.48
N ASP A 36 1.70 3.59 -17.78
CA ASP A 36 0.64 4.25 -18.57
C ASP A 36 -0.07 5.35 -17.75
N LYS A 37 -0.22 5.11 -16.43
CA LYS A 37 -0.87 6.03 -15.50
C LYS A 37 0.02 6.35 -14.31
N PHE A 38 -0.05 7.58 -13.85
CA PHE A 38 0.58 8.08 -12.63
C PHE A 38 -0.50 8.66 -11.72
N THR A 39 -0.13 9.06 -10.51
CA THR A 39 -1.00 9.83 -9.61
C THR A 39 -1.56 11.05 -10.35
N PRO A 40 -2.86 11.35 -10.29
CA PRO A 40 -3.89 10.77 -9.43
C PRO A 40 -4.75 9.66 -10.07
N ASP A 41 -4.29 9.03 -11.15
CA ASP A 41 -5.09 8.14 -12.01
C ASP A 41 -4.78 6.64 -11.84
N THR A 42 -4.13 6.24 -10.75
CA THR A 42 -3.83 4.83 -10.46
C THR A 42 -4.94 4.17 -9.65
N THR A 43 -4.99 2.83 -9.63
CA THR A 43 -5.86 2.09 -8.69
C THR A 43 -5.54 2.42 -7.23
N SER A 44 -4.29 2.80 -6.94
CA SER A 44 -3.90 3.18 -5.58
C SER A 44 -4.58 4.48 -5.17
N ASP A 45 -4.77 5.46 -6.05
CA ASP A 45 -5.39 6.76 -5.74
C ASP A 45 -6.84 6.67 -5.24
N VAL A 46 -7.56 5.63 -5.67
CA VAL A 46 -8.95 5.39 -5.27
C VAL A 46 -9.10 4.46 -4.05
N ALA A 47 -7.98 3.96 -3.50
CA ALA A 47 -8.00 3.07 -2.36
C ALA A 47 -8.42 3.79 -1.07
N ALA A 48 -9.18 3.11 -0.20
CA ALA A 48 -9.59 3.67 1.09
C ALA A 48 -8.42 3.99 2.04
N GLY A 49 -7.28 3.30 1.86
CA GLY A 49 -6.04 3.59 2.58
C GLY A 49 -5.92 2.98 3.97
N MET A 50 -6.92 2.25 4.45
CA MET A 50 -6.87 1.59 5.77
C MET A 50 -5.89 0.42 5.77
N LEU A 51 -4.96 0.40 6.72
CA LEU A 51 -4.00 -0.69 6.89
C LEU A 51 -4.62 -1.81 7.73
N ILE A 52 -5.30 -2.74 7.06
CA ILE A 52 -5.88 -3.95 7.65
C ILE A 52 -5.52 -5.12 6.71
N PRO A 53 -4.85 -6.17 7.18
CA PRO A 53 -4.39 -7.22 6.30
C PRO A 53 -5.49 -8.23 6.03
N HIS A 54 -5.56 -8.69 4.77
CA HIS A 54 -6.43 -9.78 4.36
C HIS A 54 -5.67 -11.12 4.38
N ILE A 55 -6.41 -12.21 4.55
CA ILE A 55 -5.87 -13.57 4.40
C ILE A 55 -5.86 -13.91 2.91
N TYR A 56 -4.71 -14.40 2.43
CA TYR A 56 -4.52 -14.86 1.05
C TYR A 56 -4.25 -16.37 1.08
N PRO A 57 -5.09 -17.21 0.42
CA PRO A 57 -4.98 -18.67 0.50
C PRO A 57 -3.58 -19.21 0.17
N ASP A 58 -2.91 -18.60 -0.81
CA ASP A 58 -1.62 -19.06 -1.33
C ASP A 58 -0.41 -18.46 -0.59
N THR A 59 -0.64 -17.63 0.43
CA THR A 59 0.47 -17.02 1.20
C THR A 59 0.47 -17.53 2.64
N PRO A 60 1.58 -18.11 3.13
CA PRO A 60 1.69 -18.53 4.52
C PRO A 60 1.44 -17.37 5.50
N ILE A 61 0.66 -17.62 6.55
CA ILE A 61 0.27 -16.61 7.56
C ILE A 61 1.49 -15.89 8.16
N HIS A 62 2.58 -16.62 8.46
CA HIS A 62 3.79 -16.01 9.01
C HIS A 62 4.45 -15.00 8.04
N THR A 63 4.29 -15.20 6.74
CA THR A 63 4.78 -14.27 5.70
C THR A 63 3.87 -13.07 5.59
N LEU A 64 2.54 -13.26 5.59
CA LEU A 64 1.57 -12.15 5.64
C LEU A 64 1.78 -11.27 6.88
N LYS A 65 1.97 -11.89 8.05
CA LYS A 65 2.25 -11.18 9.30
C LYS A 65 3.53 -10.37 9.21
N ARG A 66 4.61 -10.92 8.65
CA ARG A 66 5.88 -10.21 8.47
C ARG A 66 5.70 -9.00 7.56
N TRP A 67 5.12 -9.16 6.37
CA TRP A 67 4.88 -8.04 5.46
C TRP A 67 3.99 -6.96 6.07
N PHE A 68 2.94 -7.37 6.80
CA PHE A 68 2.08 -6.44 7.51
C PHE A 68 2.85 -5.66 8.58
N LYS A 69 3.66 -6.35 9.39
CA LYS A 69 4.48 -5.72 10.43
C LYS A 69 5.50 -4.75 9.85
N ASP A 70 6.25 -5.16 8.83
CA ASP A 70 7.26 -4.32 8.19
C ASP A 70 6.63 -3.04 7.59
N THR A 71 5.44 -3.19 6.99
CA THR A 71 4.65 -2.06 6.46
C THR A 71 4.13 -1.17 7.58
N PHE A 72 3.61 -1.76 8.66
CA PHE A 72 3.09 -1.03 9.82
C PHE A 72 4.19 -0.20 10.47
N ASP A 73 5.35 -0.80 10.76
CA ASP A 73 6.48 -0.12 11.38
C ASP A 73 6.97 1.07 10.53
N HIS A 74 7.08 0.88 9.21
CA HIS A 74 7.47 1.93 8.27
C HIS A 74 6.48 3.10 8.27
N LEU A 75 5.19 2.80 8.11
CA LEU A 75 4.14 3.84 8.10
C LEU A 75 3.96 4.50 9.47
N TYR A 76 4.15 3.76 10.56
CA TYR A 76 4.12 4.30 11.92
C TYR A 76 5.25 5.31 12.14
N ALA A 77 6.47 4.99 11.67
CA ALA A 77 7.59 5.92 11.73
C ALA A 77 7.30 7.21 10.96
N ILE A 78 6.68 7.12 9.78
CA ILE A 78 6.24 8.29 9.00
C ILE A 78 5.17 9.08 9.78
N ALA A 79 4.16 8.41 10.33
CA ALA A 79 3.08 9.05 11.09
C ALA A 79 3.59 9.78 12.34
N CYS A 80 4.71 9.36 12.91
CA CYS A 80 5.38 10.02 14.04
C CYS A 80 6.41 11.08 13.62
N SER A 81 6.59 11.34 12.33
CA SER A 81 7.57 12.29 11.80
C SER A 81 6.94 13.65 11.43
N ALA A 82 7.79 14.65 11.15
CA ALA A 82 7.33 15.94 10.62
C ALA A 82 6.72 15.82 9.20
N GLU A 83 7.01 14.73 8.49
CA GLU A 83 6.54 14.49 7.11
C GLU A 83 5.16 13.82 7.06
N ALA A 84 4.56 13.48 8.21
CA ALA A 84 3.29 12.75 8.29
C ALA A 84 2.17 13.39 7.45
N ALA A 85 2.05 14.73 7.50
CA ALA A 85 1.05 15.47 6.76
C ALA A 85 1.29 15.44 5.24
N ASP A 86 2.53 15.63 4.81
CA ASP A 86 2.90 15.62 3.39
C ASP A 86 2.79 14.22 2.78
N ALA A 87 3.07 13.18 3.57
CA ALA A 87 2.94 11.78 3.18
C ALA A 87 1.49 11.26 3.29
N GLY A 88 0.58 12.00 3.94
CA GLY A 88 -0.81 11.60 4.16
C GLY A 88 -0.96 10.35 5.04
N VAL A 89 -0.06 10.14 6.01
CA VAL A 89 -0.06 8.95 6.88
C VAL A 89 -0.46 9.33 8.30
N HIS A 90 -1.54 8.74 8.80
CA HIS A 90 -2.13 9.09 10.09
C HIS A 90 -2.59 7.87 10.88
N LEU A 91 -2.56 7.96 12.21
CA LEU A 91 -3.18 6.97 13.09
C LEU A 91 -4.70 7.15 13.11
N VAL A 92 -5.43 6.05 13.02
CA VAL A 92 -6.90 5.99 13.10
C VAL A 92 -7.31 4.90 14.07
N SER A 93 -8.12 5.29 15.05
CA SER A 93 -8.78 4.38 15.99
C SER A 93 -10.18 4.04 15.51
N GLY A 94 -10.59 2.79 15.64
CA GLY A 94 -11.92 2.38 15.22
C GLY A 94 -12.34 1.01 15.73
N TRP A 95 -13.46 0.54 15.20
CA TRP A 95 -14.01 -0.77 15.47
C TRP A 95 -14.17 -1.57 14.18
N GLN A 96 -13.86 -2.86 14.25
CA GLN A 96 -14.30 -3.85 13.27
C GLN A 96 -15.43 -4.68 13.89
N ILE A 97 -16.63 -4.60 13.31
CA ILE A 97 -17.86 -5.19 13.85
C ILE A 97 -18.33 -6.36 12.98
N PHE A 98 -18.94 -7.36 13.62
CA PHE A 98 -19.34 -8.61 12.96
C PHE A 98 -20.76 -9.02 13.37
N GLN A 99 -21.54 -9.49 12.40
CA GLN A 99 -22.90 -10.02 12.62
C GLN A 99 -22.91 -11.42 13.23
N SER A 100 -21.80 -12.13 13.14
CA SER A 100 -21.55 -13.44 13.78
C SER A 100 -20.17 -13.44 14.42
N ILE A 101 -19.98 -14.28 15.45
CA ILE A 101 -18.66 -14.45 16.08
C ILE A 101 -17.71 -15.10 15.05
N PRO A 102 -16.56 -14.47 14.71
CA PRO A 102 -15.57 -15.06 13.82
C PRO A 102 -14.98 -16.35 14.39
N ALA A 103 -14.56 -17.27 13.52
CA ALA A 103 -13.90 -18.51 13.94
C ALA A 103 -12.58 -18.25 14.70
N GLU A 104 -11.87 -17.18 14.33
CA GLU A 104 -10.68 -16.70 15.01
C GLU A 104 -10.99 -15.31 15.60
N GLU A 105 -11.22 -15.26 16.91
CA GLU A 105 -11.57 -14.02 17.61
C GLU A 105 -10.39 -13.06 17.80
N VAL A 106 -9.16 -13.59 17.76
CA VAL A 106 -7.90 -12.83 17.84
C VAL A 106 -7.13 -13.09 16.54
N PRO A 107 -7.16 -12.18 15.56
CA PRO A 107 -6.53 -12.42 14.27
C PRO A 107 -5.00 -12.43 14.38
N PHE A 108 -4.32 -13.05 13.43
CA PHE A 108 -2.86 -13.21 13.40
C PHE A 108 -2.04 -11.91 13.53
N TRP A 109 -2.64 -10.76 13.25
CA TRP A 109 -2.04 -9.42 13.25
C TRP A 109 -2.39 -8.57 14.49
N ALA A 110 -3.16 -9.11 15.43
CA ALA A 110 -3.65 -8.38 16.61
C ALA A 110 -2.53 -7.77 17.47
N ASP A 111 -1.37 -8.41 17.52
CA ASP A 111 -0.18 -7.97 18.27
C ASP A 111 0.70 -6.96 17.51
N VAL A 112 0.38 -6.67 16.25
CA VAL A 112 1.09 -5.67 15.44
C VAL A 112 0.42 -4.30 15.54
N VAL A 113 -0.92 -4.26 15.53
CA VAL A 113 -1.68 -3.01 15.67
C VAL A 113 -1.70 -2.52 17.12
N LEU A 114 -2.06 -1.26 17.32
CA LEU A 114 -2.01 -0.65 18.65
C LEU A 114 -3.31 -0.89 19.42
N GLY A 115 -3.19 -1.41 20.64
CA GLY A 115 -4.30 -1.50 21.59
C GLY A 115 -5.42 -2.44 21.17
N PHE A 116 -5.11 -3.52 20.44
CA PHE A 116 -6.12 -4.52 20.05
C PHE A 116 -6.83 -5.11 21.27
N ARG A 117 -8.16 -5.13 21.21
CA ARG A 117 -9.02 -5.77 22.20
C ARG A 117 -10.38 -6.10 21.60
N LYS A 118 -11.14 -6.95 22.28
CA LYS A 118 -12.58 -7.09 22.02
C LYS A 118 -13.31 -5.82 22.46
N MET A 119 -14.40 -5.50 21.77
CA MET A 119 -15.31 -4.43 22.20
C MET A 119 -16.00 -4.83 23.50
N THR A 120 -16.21 -3.84 24.36
CA THR A 120 -17.05 -4.00 25.55
C THR A 120 -18.53 -4.09 25.16
N GLU A 121 -19.37 -4.62 26.05
CA GLU A 121 -20.82 -4.63 25.83
C GLU A 121 -21.39 -3.22 25.58
N ALA A 122 -20.87 -2.21 26.29
CA ALA A 122 -21.31 -0.83 26.13
C ALA A 122 -20.95 -0.25 24.75
N GLU A 123 -19.81 -0.62 24.19
CA GLU A 123 -19.43 -0.25 22.82
C GLU A 123 -20.27 -1.00 21.79
N LEU A 124 -20.52 -2.30 21.99
CA LEU A 124 -21.28 -3.13 21.05
C LEU A 124 -22.75 -2.71 20.97
N LYS A 125 -23.34 -2.21 22.08
CA LYS A 125 -24.70 -1.65 22.11
C LYS A 125 -24.94 -0.51 21.11
N LYS A 126 -23.87 0.13 20.60
CA LYS A 126 -23.96 1.15 19.53
C LYS A 126 -24.30 0.54 18.16
N PHE A 127 -24.18 -0.77 18.00
CA PHE A 127 -24.38 -1.51 16.75
C PHE A 127 -25.38 -2.65 16.94
N PRO A 128 -26.70 -2.37 17.02
CA PRO A 128 -27.72 -3.34 17.45
C PRO A 128 -27.82 -4.62 16.61
N GLN A 129 -27.34 -4.60 15.36
CA GLN A 129 -27.35 -5.74 14.44
C GLN A 129 -26.06 -6.57 14.47
N HIS A 130 -25.11 -6.25 15.36
CA HIS A 130 -23.80 -6.91 15.43
C HIS A 130 -23.61 -7.55 16.80
N VAL A 131 -23.01 -8.74 16.82
CA VAL A 131 -22.90 -9.58 18.02
C VAL A 131 -21.46 -9.70 18.52
N PHE A 132 -20.49 -9.26 17.74
CA PHE A 132 -19.07 -9.27 18.08
C PHE A 132 -18.38 -8.05 17.48
N GLY A 133 -17.31 -7.60 18.13
CA GLY A 133 -16.49 -6.54 17.59
C GLY A 133 -15.13 -6.44 18.24
N GLN A 134 -14.19 -5.84 17.51
CA GLN A 134 -12.81 -5.62 17.92
C GLN A 134 -12.51 -4.13 17.85
N ALA A 135 -11.75 -3.62 18.80
CA ALA A 135 -11.29 -2.24 18.86
C ALA A 135 -9.76 -2.21 18.77
N PHE A 136 -9.23 -1.33 17.92
CA PHE A 136 -7.79 -1.13 17.76
C PHE A 136 -7.51 0.22 17.08
N THR A 137 -6.25 0.64 17.16
CA THR A 137 -5.72 1.76 16.38
C THR A 137 -4.77 1.21 15.32
N THR A 138 -5.01 1.61 14.07
CA THR A 138 -4.17 1.27 12.91
C THR A 138 -3.77 2.55 12.17
N LEU A 139 -3.14 2.40 11.00
CA LEU A 139 -2.75 3.50 10.12
C LEU A 139 -3.73 3.63 8.95
N LYS A 140 -4.01 4.88 8.56
CA LYS A 140 -4.60 5.23 7.28
C LYS A 140 -3.53 5.95 6.46
N CYS A 141 -3.38 5.50 5.22
CA CYS A 141 -2.48 6.09 4.24
C CYS A 141 -3.33 6.69 3.11
N GLU A 142 -3.34 8.01 2.99
CA GLU A 142 -3.96 8.73 1.88
C GLU A 142 -3.08 8.54 0.65
N THR A 143 -3.42 7.53 -0.13
CA THR A 143 -2.57 7.00 -1.19
C THR A 143 -2.20 8.05 -2.22
N SER A 144 -3.09 8.95 -2.61
CA SER A 144 -2.76 10.03 -3.56
C SER A 144 -1.66 10.98 -3.02
N ALA A 145 -1.72 11.36 -1.74
CA ALA A 145 -0.68 12.13 -1.07
C ALA A 145 0.61 11.30 -0.92
N TYR A 146 0.48 10.03 -0.51
CA TYR A 146 1.61 9.14 -0.31
C TYR A 146 2.39 8.86 -1.59
N LEU A 147 1.70 8.63 -2.72
CA LEU A 147 2.34 8.45 -4.03
C LEU A 147 3.08 9.73 -4.45
N SER A 148 2.43 10.89 -4.30
CA SER A 148 3.07 12.19 -4.56
C SER A 148 4.32 12.42 -3.69
N TRP A 149 4.30 11.94 -2.45
CA TRP A 149 5.45 11.98 -1.55
C TRP A 149 6.56 11.00 -1.97
N LEU A 150 6.21 9.78 -2.38
CA LEU A 150 7.17 8.80 -2.90
C LEU A 150 7.84 9.26 -4.21
N GLU A 151 7.12 9.96 -5.09
CA GLU A 151 7.69 10.50 -6.34
C GLU A 151 8.73 11.60 -6.10
N LYS A 152 8.67 12.30 -4.96
CA LYS A 152 9.69 13.30 -4.57
C LYS A 152 10.98 12.66 -4.05
N SER A 153 10.97 11.35 -3.74
CA SER A 153 12.20 10.63 -3.42
C SER A 153 13.16 10.63 -4.62
N PRO A 154 14.49 10.47 -4.42
CA PRO A 154 15.51 10.67 -5.47
C PRO A 154 15.47 9.69 -6.67
N VAL A 155 14.37 8.98 -6.89
CA VAL A 155 14.13 8.13 -8.06
C VAL A 155 13.75 9.02 -9.25
N LYS A 156 14.51 8.93 -10.35
CA LYS A 156 14.18 9.67 -11.58
C LYS A 156 12.91 9.10 -12.21
N THR A 157 11.82 9.84 -12.16
CA THR A 157 10.60 9.56 -12.91
C THR A 157 10.78 10.06 -14.36
N GLN A 158 10.48 9.21 -15.35
CA GLN A 158 10.30 9.66 -16.72
C GLN A 158 8.80 9.77 -16.97
N ALA A 159 8.39 10.89 -17.60
CA ALA A 159 7.04 11.10 -18.10
C ALA A 159 6.59 9.90 -18.98
N PRO A 160 5.28 9.62 -19.09
CA PRO A 160 4.78 8.50 -19.87
C PRO A 160 5.41 8.53 -21.27
N ALA A 161 6.10 7.44 -21.62
CA ALA A 161 6.53 7.24 -22.99
C ALA A 161 5.27 7.31 -23.85
N GLN A 162 5.26 8.18 -24.86
CA GLN A 162 4.22 8.15 -25.89
C GLN A 162 4.07 6.71 -26.32
N VAL A 163 2.85 6.19 -26.25
CA VAL A 163 2.48 4.85 -26.68
C VAL A 163 3.20 4.57 -27.99
N LEU A 164 4.20 3.68 -27.97
CA LEU A 164 4.83 3.17 -29.18
C LEU A 164 3.79 2.26 -29.84
N ASN A 165 2.82 2.87 -30.50
CA ASN A 165 1.91 2.20 -31.41
C ASN A 165 2.76 1.75 -32.61
N ASN A 166 3.31 0.55 -32.52
CA ASN A 166 3.76 -0.19 -33.69
C ASN A 166 2.53 -0.56 -34.53
N SER A 167 2.03 0.39 -35.30
CA SER A 167 1.07 0.16 -36.39
C SER A 167 1.66 0.60 -37.72
N THR A 168 2.83 0.05 -38.05
CA THR A 168 3.30 -0.04 -39.43
C THR A 168 3.70 -1.48 -39.74
N ALA A 169 2.78 -2.41 -39.52
CA ALA A 169 2.80 -3.68 -40.24
C ALA A 169 2.20 -3.44 -41.63
N GLY A 170 3.04 -2.96 -42.55
CA GLY A 170 2.76 -3.08 -43.97
C GLY A 170 2.72 -4.55 -44.37
N LYS A 171 1.65 -4.94 -45.07
CA LYS A 171 1.47 -6.10 -45.98
C LYS A 171 -0.04 -6.18 -46.27
N GLY A 172 -0.57 -6.15 -47.49
CA GLY A 172 -0.03 -6.05 -48.83
C GLY A 172 -1.21 -5.79 -49.77
N LYS A 173 -0.95 -5.15 -50.91
CA LYS A 173 -1.92 -5.05 -52.01
C LYS A 173 -2.14 -6.46 -52.57
N SER A 174 -3.39 -6.89 -52.64
CA SER A 174 -3.85 -7.96 -53.52
C SER A 174 -4.20 -7.33 -54.87
N GLU A 175 -3.43 -7.69 -55.91
CA GLU A 175 -3.93 -7.76 -57.29
C GLU A 175 -4.68 -9.08 -57.49
#